data_AF-A0A0D0HQ26-F1
#
_entry.id   AF-A0A0D0HQ26-F1
#
_cell.length_a   1.000
_cell.length_b   1.000
_cell.length_c   1.000
_cell.angle_alpha   90.00
_cell.angle_beta   90.00
_cell.angle_gamma   90.00
#
_symmetry.space_group_name_H-M   'P 1'
#
loop_
_entity.id
_entity.type
_entity.pdbx_description
1 polymer ?
#
loop_
_entity_poly.entity_id
_entity_poly.type
_entity_poly.pdbx_seq_one_letter_code
_entity_poly.pdbx_strand_id
1 'polypeptide(L)'
;MQTKTKQDAQLEQNKREKPMPVLAKVALIGFIGGVFWSFLAYCAYFFHFTEVAPNFILQPWAIGDWKNGALGQAIAILFIGLASVIAALLYYAFLKNRQGIWPGVAFGIGLWVLVFYVLNPIFPQLKAVPQLERNTIVTTVCFYILYGMFIGYSISFEVAEMRRQKQVDVVK
;
A
#
# COMPACT_ATOMS: atom_id res chain seq x y z
N MET A 1 3.31 -39.66 -41.49
CA MET A 1 3.59 -39.23 -40.09
C MET A 1 4.42 -37.96 -40.16
N GLN A 2 3.94 -36.80 -39.65
CA GLN A 2 4.69 -35.55 -39.31
C GLN A 2 3.78 -34.28 -39.33
N THR A 3 2.51 -34.35 -38.90
CA THR A 3 1.60 -33.18 -38.88
C THR A 3 0.94 -32.92 -37.53
N LYS A 4 1.43 -33.50 -36.43
CA LYS A 4 0.79 -33.39 -35.11
C LYS A 4 1.49 -32.47 -34.10
N THR A 5 2.59 -31.79 -34.44
CA THR A 5 3.39 -31.10 -33.39
C THR A 5 3.19 -29.58 -33.32
N LYS A 6 2.68 -28.93 -34.38
CA LYS A 6 2.51 -27.46 -34.39
C LYS A 6 1.17 -26.97 -33.82
N GLN A 7 0.13 -27.80 -33.89
CA GLN A 7 -1.22 -27.39 -33.46
C GLN A 7 -1.41 -27.54 -31.95
N ASP A 8 -0.77 -28.53 -31.33
CA ASP A 8 -0.88 -28.80 -29.89
C ASP A 8 -0.02 -27.83 -29.05
N ALA A 9 1.11 -27.36 -29.59
CA ALA A 9 1.95 -26.33 -28.95
C ALA A 9 1.26 -24.95 -28.88
N GLN A 10 0.30 -24.68 -29.77
CA GLN A 10 -0.46 -23.42 -29.83
C GLN A 10 -1.66 -23.39 -28.87
N LEU A 11 -2.08 -24.53 -28.30
CA LEU A 11 -3.28 -24.62 -27.46
C LEU A 11 -2.99 -24.30 -25.98
N GLU A 12 -1.80 -24.62 -25.48
CA GLU A 12 -1.38 -24.30 -24.10
C GLU A 12 -0.99 -22.82 -23.94
N GLN A 13 -0.37 -22.21 -24.97
CA GLN A 13 -0.04 -20.78 -24.97
C GLN A 13 -1.26 -19.87 -25.16
N ASN A 14 -2.40 -20.39 -25.63
CA ASN A 14 -3.65 -19.65 -25.82
C ASN A 14 -4.54 -19.63 -24.57
N LYS A 15 -4.18 -20.36 -23.51
CA LYS A 15 -4.71 -20.09 -22.17
C LYS A 15 -4.08 -18.80 -21.66
N ARG A 16 -4.51 -17.66 -22.21
CA ARG A 16 -4.39 -16.38 -21.50
C ARG A 16 -5.06 -16.60 -20.15
N GLU A 17 -4.27 -16.69 -19.09
CA GLU A 17 -4.80 -16.64 -17.73
C GLU A 17 -5.77 -15.47 -17.69
N LYS A 18 -7.01 -15.72 -17.25
CA LYS A 18 -8.05 -14.68 -17.19
C LYS A 18 -7.41 -13.47 -16.50
N PRO A 19 -7.27 -12.32 -17.18
CA PRO A 19 -6.55 -11.20 -16.61
C PRO A 19 -7.28 -10.83 -15.32
N MET A 20 -6.56 -10.92 -14.19
CA MET A 20 -7.12 -10.57 -12.89
C MET A 20 -7.78 -9.19 -12.99
N PRO A 21 -8.98 -9.01 -12.41
CA PRO A 21 -9.63 -7.71 -12.40
C PRO A 21 -8.68 -6.67 -11.85
N VAL A 22 -8.64 -5.49 -12.47
CA VAL A 22 -7.83 -4.34 -12.05
C VAL A 22 -7.89 -4.13 -10.55
N LEU A 23 -9.12 -4.16 -10.03
CA LEU A 23 -9.41 -3.87 -8.63
C LEU A 23 -8.79 -4.92 -7.72
N ALA A 24 -8.74 -6.18 -8.15
CA ALA A 24 -8.06 -7.24 -7.40
C ALA A 24 -6.55 -7.00 -7.35
N LYS A 25 -5.94 -6.58 -8.46
CA LYS A 25 -4.51 -6.23 -8.50
C LYS A 25 -4.21 -5.00 -7.64
N VAL A 26 -5.04 -3.96 -7.72
CA VAL A 26 -4.92 -2.75 -6.88
C VAL A 26 -5.04 -3.10 -5.40
N ALA A 27 -6.00 -3.95 -5.03
CA ALA A 27 -6.16 -4.40 -3.66
C ALA A 27 -4.94 -5.19 -3.18
N LEU A 28 -4.40 -6.09 -4.02
CA LEU A 28 -3.19 -6.84 -3.70
C LEU A 28 -1.97 -5.92 -3.51
N ILE A 29 -1.77 -4.96 -4.41
CA ILE A 29 -0.71 -3.93 -4.30
C ILE A 29 -0.86 -3.15 -2.99
N GLY A 30 -2.09 -2.74 -2.66
CA GLY A 30 -2.40 -2.05 -1.40
C GLY A 30 -2.07 -2.90 -0.18
N PHE A 31 -2.50 -4.17 -0.16
CA PHE A 31 -2.25 -5.07 0.96
C PHE A 31 -0.75 -5.34 1.16
N ILE A 32 -0.04 -5.74 0.09
CA ILE A 32 1.39 -6.03 0.14
C ILE A 32 2.19 -4.76 0.50
N GLY A 33 1.84 -3.62 -0.11
CA GLY A 33 2.44 -2.33 0.22
C GLY A 33 2.24 -1.97 1.69
N GLY A 34 1.03 -2.14 2.22
CA GLY A 34 0.73 -1.84 3.61
C GLY A 34 1.50 -2.72 4.58
N VAL A 35 1.51 -4.04 4.35
CA VAL A 35 2.25 -4.99 5.20
C VAL A 35 3.76 -4.71 5.15
N PHE A 36 4.33 -4.55 3.96
CA PHE A 36 5.75 -4.29 3.77
C PHE A 36 6.17 -2.98 4.45
N TRP A 37 5.48 -1.88 4.18
CA TRP A 37 5.83 -0.58 4.75
C TRP A 37 5.60 -0.51 6.26
N SER A 38 4.59 -1.20 6.79
CA SER A 38 4.38 -1.30 8.24
C SER A 38 5.47 -2.12 8.92
N PHE A 39 5.97 -3.16 8.26
CA PHE A 39 7.12 -3.90 8.75
C PHE A 39 8.39 -3.04 8.76
N LEU A 40 8.66 -2.26 7.71
CA LEU A 40 9.78 -1.31 7.74
C LEU A 40 9.61 -0.24 8.82
N ALA A 41 8.39 0.25 9.05
CA ALA A 41 8.11 1.18 10.14
C ALA A 41 8.37 0.53 11.52
N TYR A 42 8.05 -0.75 11.69
CA TYR A 42 8.42 -1.52 12.87
C TYR A 42 9.94 -1.61 13.05
N CYS A 43 10.69 -1.87 11.99
CA CYS A 43 12.16 -1.84 12.04
C CYS A 43 12.68 -0.45 12.40
N ALA A 44 12.11 0.62 11.85
CA ALA A 44 12.50 1.99 12.19
C ALA A 44 12.24 2.30 13.67
N TYR A 45 11.13 1.81 14.23
CA TYR A 45 10.85 1.89 15.66
C TYR A 45 11.89 1.10 16.48
N PHE A 46 12.23 -0.12 16.05
CA PHE A 46 13.23 -0.95 16.71
C PHE A 46 14.63 -0.32 16.76
N PHE A 47 15.02 0.41 15.71
CA PHE A 47 16.28 1.17 15.66
C PHE A 47 16.18 2.58 16.28
N HIS A 48 15.08 2.92 16.97
CA HIS A 48 14.86 4.23 17.60
C HIS A 48 14.85 5.43 16.62
N PHE A 49 14.55 5.21 15.33
CA PHE A 49 14.37 6.30 14.36
C PHE A 49 13.00 6.97 14.43
N THR A 50 12.03 6.32 15.10
CA THR A 50 10.67 6.81 15.31
C THR A 50 10.18 6.38 16.69
N GLU A 51 9.50 7.27 17.41
CA GLU A 51 8.79 6.93 18.65
C GLU A 51 7.43 6.26 18.37
N VAL A 52 6.95 6.28 17.13
CA VAL A 52 5.65 5.73 16.72
C VAL A 52 5.81 4.26 16.33
N ALA A 53 5.22 3.36 17.13
CA ALA A 53 5.16 1.93 16.85
C ALA A 53 3.87 1.55 16.10
N PRO A 54 3.88 0.56 15.18
CA PRO A 54 2.71 0.14 14.41
C PRO A 54 1.47 -0.21 15.24
N ASN A 55 1.67 -0.75 16.45
CA ASN A 55 0.59 -1.08 17.38
C ASN A 55 -0.24 0.13 17.85
N PHE A 56 0.15 1.38 17.52
CA PHE A 56 -0.66 2.56 17.79
C PHE A 56 -2.08 2.41 17.22
N ILE A 57 -2.21 1.73 16.06
CA ILE A 57 -3.51 1.50 15.44
C ILE A 57 -4.43 0.70 16.35
N LEU A 58 -3.88 -0.22 17.16
CA LEU A 58 -4.64 -1.11 18.03
C LEU A 58 -5.10 -0.47 19.34
N GLN A 59 -4.58 0.70 19.68
CA GLN A 59 -4.82 1.36 20.97
C GLN A 59 -6.26 1.78 21.22
N PRO A 60 -7.03 2.31 20.24
CA PRO A 60 -8.41 2.74 20.45
C PRO A 60 -9.34 1.58 20.81
N TRP A 61 -8.95 0.34 20.49
CA TRP A 61 -9.73 -0.83 20.83
C TRP A 61 -9.34 -1.36 22.23
N ALA A 62 -10.35 -1.67 23.04
CA ALA A 62 -10.22 -2.18 24.39
C ALA A 62 -9.85 -3.68 24.43
N ILE A 63 -8.74 -4.04 23.77
CA ILE A 63 -8.33 -5.44 23.54
C ILE A 63 -7.11 -5.80 24.41
N GLY A 64 -7.28 -5.83 25.73
CA GLY A 64 -6.28 -6.33 26.71
C GLY A 64 -4.85 -5.77 26.60
N ASP A 65 -3.93 -6.31 27.41
CA ASP A 65 -2.53 -5.85 27.46
C ASP A 65 -1.63 -6.51 26.41
N TRP A 66 -2.07 -7.62 25.82
CA TRP A 66 -1.31 -8.35 24.79
C TRP A 66 -1.03 -7.51 23.54
N LYS A 67 -1.83 -6.46 23.29
CA LYS A 67 -1.67 -5.51 22.18
C LYS A 67 -0.35 -4.71 22.24
N ASN A 68 0.29 -4.67 23.40
CA ASN A 68 1.55 -3.95 23.60
C ASN A 68 2.79 -4.83 23.31
N GLY A 69 2.62 -6.15 23.22
CA GLY A 69 3.70 -7.10 22.94
C GLY A 69 3.95 -7.33 21.45
N ALA A 70 4.86 -8.27 21.14
CA ALA A 70 5.20 -8.65 19.77
C ALA A 70 4.00 -9.15 18.95
N LEU A 71 3.04 -9.82 19.59
CA LEU A 71 1.78 -10.25 18.95
C LEU A 71 0.93 -9.06 18.50
N GLY A 72 0.86 -8.01 19.32
CA GLY A 72 0.18 -6.77 18.97
C GLY A 72 0.80 -6.10 17.75
N GLN A 73 2.13 -6.10 17.63
CA GLN A 73 2.82 -5.54 16.47
C GLN A 73 2.51 -6.31 15.18
N ALA A 74 2.55 -7.64 15.21
CA ALA A 74 2.23 -8.46 14.05
C ALA A 74 0.78 -8.27 13.58
N ILE A 75 -0.16 -8.23 14.53
CA ILE A 75 -1.58 -7.98 14.24
C ILE A 75 -1.79 -6.56 13.71
N ALA A 76 -1.12 -5.56 14.28
CA ALA A 76 -1.18 -4.19 13.81
C ALA A 76 -0.70 -4.05 12.36
N ILE A 77 0.41 -4.70 11.99
CA ILE A 77 0.92 -4.74 10.62
C ILE A 77 -0.14 -5.29 9.66
N LEU A 78 -0.85 -6.35 10.06
CA LEU A 78 -1.93 -6.92 9.25
C LEU A 78 -3.10 -5.93 9.10
N PHE A 79 -3.52 -5.28 10.18
CA PHE A 79 -4.58 -4.26 10.15
C PHE A 79 -4.20 -3.05 9.29
N ILE A 80 -2.95 -2.58 9.36
CA ILE A 80 -2.45 -1.51 8.49
C ILE A 80 -2.43 -2.00 7.04
N GLY A 81 -2.07 -3.26 6.80
CA GLY A 81 -2.21 -3.92 5.50
C GLY A 81 -3.62 -3.83 4.93
N LEU A 82 -4.64 -4.14 5.74
CA LEU A 82 -6.05 -4.01 5.35
C LEU A 82 -6.45 -2.54 5.13
N ALA A 83 -6.05 -1.62 6.01
CA ALA A 83 -6.31 -0.20 5.84
C ALA A 83 -5.65 0.36 4.57
N SER A 84 -4.48 -0.17 4.21
CA SER A 84 -3.74 0.19 3.00
C SER A 84 -4.45 -0.23 1.72
N VAL A 85 -5.29 -1.28 1.75
CA VAL A 85 -6.19 -1.60 0.62
C VAL A 85 -7.14 -0.44 0.35
N ILE A 86 -7.70 0.16 1.40
CA ILE A 86 -8.59 1.32 1.29
C ILE A 86 -7.82 2.50 0.67
N ALA A 87 -6.61 2.77 1.16
CA ALA A 87 -5.75 3.82 0.61
C ALA A 87 -5.44 3.59 -0.89
N ALA A 88 -5.12 2.35 -1.29
CA ALA A 88 -4.88 1.99 -2.69
C ALA A 88 -6.11 2.20 -3.56
N LEU A 89 -7.30 1.83 -3.08
CA LEU A 89 -8.57 2.08 -3.78
C LEU A 89 -8.87 3.57 -3.90
N LEU A 90 -8.59 4.37 -2.87
CA LEU A 90 -8.71 5.83 -2.92
C LEU A 90 -7.77 6.42 -3.97
N TYR A 91 -6.50 6.00 -4.00
CA TYR A 91 -5.57 6.45 -5.05
C TYR A 91 -6.08 6.07 -6.44
N TYR A 92 -6.56 4.84 -6.62
CA TYR A 92 -7.16 4.39 -7.87
C TYR A 92 -8.38 5.22 -8.28
N ALA A 93 -9.23 5.60 -7.34
CA ALA A 93 -10.44 6.38 -7.62
C ALA A 93 -10.10 7.81 -8.07
N PHE A 94 -9.20 8.50 -7.36
CA PHE A 94 -8.93 9.92 -7.56
C PHE A 94 -7.77 10.22 -8.52
N LEU A 95 -6.68 9.42 -8.48
CA LEU A 95 -5.39 9.76 -9.09
C LEU A 95 -4.93 8.81 -10.20
N LYS A 96 -5.65 7.73 -10.53
CA LYS A 96 -5.22 6.72 -11.53
C LYS A 96 -4.83 7.24 -12.92
N ASN A 97 -5.31 8.42 -13.30
CA ASN A 97 -5.05 9.01 -14.61
C ASN A 97 -3.78 9.87 -14.65
N ARG A 98 -3.18 10.18 -13.50
CA ARG A 98 -2.00 11.04 -13.41
C ARG A 98 -0.75 10.18 -13.51
N GLN A 99 0.09 10.46 -14.51
CA GLN A 99 1.39 9.80 -14.69
C GLN A 99 2.48 10.58 -13.94
N GLY A 100 3.58 9.88 -13.61
CA GLY A 100 4.73 10.43 -12.93
C GLY A 100 4.75 10.17 -11.42
N ILE A 101 5.79 10.66 -10.76
CA ILE A 101 6.10 10.40 -9.34
C ILE A 101 5.33 11.36 -8.41
N TRP A 102 5.09 12.59 -8.88
CA TRP A 102 4.44 13.67 -8.12
C TRP A 102 3.06 13.31 -7.53
N PRO A 103 2.15 12.64 -8.25
CA PRO A 103 0.86 12.25 -7.67
C PRO A 103 1.01 11.30 -6.47
N GLY A 104 1.97 10.37 -6.52
CA GLY A 104 2.27 9.47 -5.40
C GLY A 104 2.87 10.21 -4.20
N VAL A 105 3.77 11.17 -4.43
CA VAL A 105 4.34 12.02 -3.38
C VAL A 105 3.25 12.85 -2.70
N ALA A 106 2.42 13.54 -3.48
CA ALA A 106 1.31 14.34 -2.96
C ALA A 106 0.32 13.48 -2.17
N PHE A 107 0.02 12.28 -2.66
CA PHE A 107 -0.81 11.32 -1.95
C PHE A 107 -0.21 10.86 -0.63
N GLY A 108 1.09 10.54 -0.60
CA GLY A 108 1.82 10.17 0.61
C GLY A 108 1.79 11.28 1.67
N ILE A 109 2.07 12.52 1.27
CA ILE A 109 1.98 13.69 2.17
C ILE A 109 0.54 13.87 2.67
N GLY A 110 -0.45 13.76 1.78
CA GLY A 110 -1.87 13.86 2.16
C GLY A 110 -2.28 12.80 3.18
N LEU A 111 -1.83 11.55 3.00
CA LEU A 111 -2.06 10.47 3.97
C LEU A 111 -1.37 10.73 5.30
N TRP A 112 -0.14 11.25 5.29
CA TRP A 112 0.57 11.61 6.52
C TRP A 112 -0.21 12.68 7.30
N VAL A 113 -0.67 13.73 6.61
CA VAL A 113 -1.51 14.77 7.22
C VAL A 113 -2.82 14.18 7.76
N LEU A 114 -3.48 13.31 6.99
CA LEU A 114 -4.70 12.63 7.42
C LEU A 114 -4.48 11.86 8.72
N VAL A 115 -3.41 11.07 8.82
CA VAL A 115 -3.16 10.25 10.00
C VAL A 115 -2.76 11.10 11.21
N PHE A 116 -1.83 12.04 11.05
CA PHE A 116 -1.25 12.78 12.17
C PHE A 116 -2.04 14.01 12.64
N TYR A 117 -2.93 14.55 11.80
CA TYR A 117 -3.80 15.69 12.16
C TYR A 117 -5.28 15.30 12.27
N VAL A 118 -5.82 14.53 11.33
CA VAL A 118 -7.26 14.22 11.31
C VAL A 118 -7.59 13.04 12.21
N LEU A 119 -6.80 11.96 12.14
CA LEU A 119 -7.05 10.76 12.93
C LEU A 119 -6.40 10.80 14.32
N ASN A 120 -5.57 11.81 14.62
CA ASN A 120 -4.90 11.97 15.92
C ASN A 120 -5.86 11.85 17.13
N PRO A 121 -7.04 12.52 17.15
CA PRO A 121 -7.98 12.41 18.27
C PRO A 121 -8.49 10.98 18.54
N ILE A 122 -8.44 10.10 17.54
CA ILE A 122 -8.87 8.71 17.65
C ILE A 122 -7.80 7.86 18.34
N PHE A 123 -6.54 8.30 18.34
CA PHE A 123 -5.38 7.55 18.83
C PHE A 123 -4.75 8.23 20.06
N PRO A 124 -5.16 7.88 21.29
CA PRO A 124 -4.81 8.63 22.50
C PRO A 124 -3.31 8.67 22.83
N GLN A 125 -2.52 7.69 22.36
CA GLN A 125 -1.07 7.67 22.63
C GLN A 125 -0.24 8.23 21.46
N LEU A 126 -0.87 8.61 20.34
CA LEU A 126 -0.18 9.38 19.30
C LEU A 126 -0.02 10.82 19.80
N LYS A 127 1.22 11.22 20.12
CA LYS A 127 1.54 12.60 20.46
C LYS A 127 1.14 13.53 19.31
N ALA A 128 0.76 14.76 19.64
CA ALA A 128 0.54 15.80 18.63
C ALA A 128 1.85 16.06 17.86
N VAL A 129 1.77 16.37 16.56
CA VAL A 129 2.94 16.62 15.69
C VAL A 129 3.98 17.57 16.32
N PRO A 130 3.60 18.68 16.97
CA PRO A 130 4.59 19.58 17.59
C PRO A 130 5.34 18.98 18.79
N GLN A 131 4.84 17.90 19.39
CA GLN A 131 5.41 17.22 20.55
C GLN A 131 6.25 15.99 20.14
N LEU A 132 6.22 15.59 18.87
CA LEU A 132 7.07 14.53 18.35
C LEU A 132 8.50 15.02 18.14
N GLU A 133 9.47 14.13 18.37
CA GLU A 133 10.85 14.43 18.02
C GLU A 133 10.98 14.74 16.53
N ARG A 134 11.85 15.71 16.19
CA ARG A 134 12.10 16.11 14.81
C ARG A 134 12.54 14.93 13.94
N ASN A 135 13.32 14.00 14.49
CA ASN A 135 13.72 12.77 13.80
C ASN A 135 12.50 11.91 13.45
N THR A 136 11.55 11.74 14.38
CA THR A 136 10.33 10.98 14.13
C THR A 136 9.48 11.62 13.03
N ILE A 137 9.36 12.95 13.02
CA ILE A 137 8.61 13.66 11.97
C ILE A 137 9.26 13.42 10.60
N VAL A 138 10.57 13.61 10.48
CA VAL A 138 11.29 13.41 9.21
C VAL A 138 11.19 11.96 8.73
N THR A 139 11.42 11.00 9.64
CA THR A 139 11.31 9.56 9.36
C THR A 139 9.91 9.21 8.88
N THR A 140 8.86 9.60 9.61
CA THR A 140 7.47 9.26 9.24
C THR A 140 7.03 9.93 7.94
N VAL A 141 7.37 11.20 7.70
CA VAL A 141 7.07 11.86 6.42
C VAL A 141 7.76 11.14 5.26
N CYS A 142 9.03 10.75 5.42
CA CYS A 142 9.77 9.99 4.42
C CYS A 142 9.08 8.65 4.11
N PHE A 143 8.73 7.88 5.16
CA PHE A 143 8.00 6.63 5.03
C PHE A 143 6.68 6.78 4.26
N TYR A 144 5.90 7.82 4.58
CA TYR A 144 4.62 8.08 3.90
C TYR A 144 4.81 8.51 2.45
N ILE A 145 5.83 9.32 2.14
CA ILE A 145 6.15 9.69 0.76
C ILE A 145 6.55 8.47 -0.06
N LEU A 146 7.43 7.62 0.47
CA LEU A 146 7.90 6.42 -0.23
C LEU A 146 6.76 5.40 -0.39
N TYR A 147 5.92 5.23 0.63
CA TYR A 147 4.70 4.44 0.54
C TYR A 147 3.74 4.99 -0.54
N GLY A 148 3.47 6.29 -0.53
CA GLY A 148 2.61 6.94 -1.53
C GLY A 148 3.16 6.82 -2.95
N MET A 149 4.48 6.92 -3.10
CA MET A 149 5.16 6.70 -4.38
C MET A 149 5.02 5.26 -4.86
N PHE A 150 5.22 4.27 -3.98
CA PHE A 150 5.04 2.85 -4.30
C PHE A 150 3.62 2.57 -4.78
N ILE A 151 2.61 2.94 -3.99
CA ILE A 151 1.20 2.77 -4.35
C ILE A 151 0.88 3.50 -5.66
N GLY A 152 1.32 4.75 -5.77
CA GLY A 152 0.99 5.57 -6.91
C GLY A 152 1.57 5.07 -8.22
N TYR A 153 2.84 4.67 -8.20
CA TYR A 153 3.52 4.14 -9.38
C TYR A 153 2.95 2.78 -9.78
N SER A 154 2.79 1.85 -8.83
CA SER A 154 2.25 0.52 -9.10
C SER A 154 0.84 0.56 -9.68
N ILE A 155 -0.05 1.41 -9.14
CA ILE A 155 -1.42 1.52 -9.65
C ILE A 155 -1.46 2.23 -11.01
N SER A 156 -0.74 3.35 -11.18
CA SER A 156 -0.72 4.06 -12.46
C SER A 156 -0.12 3.20 -13.57
N PHE A 157 0.91 2.39 -13.27
CA PHE A 157 1.48 1.42 -14.19
C PHE A 157 0.47 0.34 -14.59
N GLU A 158 -0.20 -0.28 -13.61
CA GLU A 158 -1.22 -1.30 -13.88
C GLU A 158 -2.36 -0.75 -14.76
N VAL A 159 -2.81 0.47 -14.49
CA VAL A 159 -3.84 1.15 -15.30
C VAL A 159 -3.38 1.45 -16.72
N ALA A 160 -2.12 1.86 -16.89
CA ALA A 160 -1.55 2.09 -18.22
C ALA A 160 -1.42 0.77 -19.00
N GLU A 161 -0.95 -0.30 -18.36
CA GLU A 161 -0.74 -1.60 -19.00
C GLU A 161 -2.07 -2.22 -19.47
N MET A 162 -3.10 -2.17 -18.64
CA MET A 162 -4.43 -2.63 -19.05
C MET A 162 -5.02 -1.86 -20.22
N ARG A 163 -4.79 -0.54 -20.31
CA ARG A 163 -5.23 0.26 -21.46
C ARG A 163 -4.51 -0.19 -22.73
N ARG A 164 -3.21 -0.46 -22.61
CA ARG A 164 -2.40 -0.99 -23.71
C ARG A 164 -2.90 -2.36 -24.17
N GLN A 165 -3.20 -3.27 -23.25
CA GLN A 165 -3.75 -4.59 -23.57
C GLN A 165 -5.10 -4.50 -24.28
N LYS A 166 -6.01 -3.64 -23.78
CA LYS A 166 -7.30 -3.40 -24.46
C LYS A 166 -7.13 -2.86 -25.88
N GLN A 167 -6.16 -1.98 -26.14
CA GLN A 167 -5.91 -1.48 -27.49
C GLN A 167 -5.39 -2.56 -28.44
N VAL A 168 -4.47 -3.41 -27.97
CA VAL A 168 -3.95 -4.53 -28.77
C VAL A 168 -5.05 -5.52 -29.15
N ASP A 169 -5.98 -5.81 -28.23
CA ASP A 169 -7.09 -6.74 -28.48
C ASP A 169 -8.18 -6.14 -29.40
N VAL A 170 -8.28 -4.81 -29.51
CA VAL A 170 -9.23 -4.13 -30.44
C VAL A 170 -8.68 -4.04 -31.86
N VAL A 171 -7.35 -4.03 -32.03
CA VAL A 171 -6.70 -3.94 -33.36
C VAL A 171 -6.56 -5.32 -34.04
N LYS A 172 -6.80 -6.41 -33.31
CA LYS A 172 -6.68 -7.79 -33.79
C LYS A 172 -8.04 -8.37 -34.19
#